data_AF-A0A959S1D2-F1
#
_entry.id   AF-A0A959S1D2-F1
#
_cell.length_a   1.000
_cell.length_b   1.000
_cell.length_c   1.000
_cell.angle_alpha   90.00
_cell.angle_beta   90.00
_cell.angle_gamma   90.00
#
_symmetry.space_group_name_H-M   'P 1'
#
loop_
_entity.id
_entity.type
_entity.pdbx_description
1 polymer ?
#
loop_
_entity_poly.entity_id
_entity_poly.type
_entity_poly.pdbx_seq_one_letter_code
_entity_poly.pdbx_strand_id
1 'polypeptide(L)'
;MMLFDRYTGKTVSEKETPSQIDFGRYCFAENGKDITYSNFPTNKAIKQDLLLDKNKSIQDILIDISVDVEKSKQNEFSVVPLIRRIKNKLNLNEFEKLLLEKLFHLEEIFRVPHYLLHREIEKVHVSKAKRIPSKSYQYLASHTEDWVHKSIVSFKPSRILHEELDLNFDIYENQLCVTLVQRCLVYLNSRL
;
A
#
# COMPACT_ATOMS: atom_id res chain seq x y z
N MET A 1 36.20 -26.11 6.59
CA MET A 1 35.91 -24.89 5.79
C MET A 1 36.87 -23.81 6.25
N MET A 2 37.61 -23.17 5.35
CA MET A 2 38.57 -22.12 5.73
C MET A 2 37.89 -20.75 5.69
N LEU A 3 37.99 -20.02 6.79
CA LEU A 3 37.43 -18.68 6.94
C LEU A 3 38.58 -17.67 6.89
N PHE A 4 38.30 -16.49 6.36
CA PHE A 4 39.25 -15.37 6.36
C PHE A 4 38.82 -14.36 7.42
N ASP A 5 39.69 -14.06 8.38
CA ASP A 5 39.46 -13.02 9.38
C ASP A 5 39.94 -11.68 8.83
N ARG A 6 38.99 -10.79 8.53
CA ARG A 6 39.28 -9.44 8.00
C ARG A 6 39.98 -8.55 9.01
N TYR A 7 39.87 -8.84 10.31
CA TYR A 7 40.52 -8.03 11.35
C TYR A 7 42.02 -8.34 11.47
N THR A 8 42.38 -9.62 11.39
CA THR A 8 43.79 -10.08 11.54
C THR A 8 44.48 -10.37 10.21
N GLY A 9 43.74 -10.43 9.10
CA GLY A 9 44.25 -10.76 7.77
C GLY A 9 44.69 -12.21 7.61
N LYS A 10 44.27 -13.11 8.51
CA LYS A 10 44.67 -14.53 8.53
C LYS A 10 43.53 -15.44 8.13
N THR A 11 43.88 -16.54 7.47
CA THR A 11 42.97 -17.66 7.24
C THR A 11 42.91 -18.51 8.50
N VAL A 12 41.71 -18.70 9.03
CA VAL A 12 41.42 -19.41 10.28
C VAL A 12 40.45 -20.57 10.05
N SER A 13 40.59 -21.60 10.88
CA SER A 13 39.66 -22.73 10.92
C SER A 13 38.44 -22.41 11.79
N GLU A 14 37.31 -23.11 11.58
CA GLU A 14 36.12 -22.99 12.42
C GLU A 14 36.42 -23.23 13.92
N LYS A 15 37.40 -24.07 14.26
CA LYS A 15 37.76 -24.33 15.66
C LYS A 15 38.38 -23.11 16.34
N GLU A 16 39.00 -22.22 15.58
CA GLU A 16 39.73 -21.04 16.07
C GLU A 16 38.85 -19.80 16.19
N THR A 17 37.61 -19.85 15.68
CA THR A 17 36.68 -18.73 15.80
C THR A 17 36.13 -18.61 17.23
N PRO A 18 35.84 -17.38 17.71
CA PRO A 18 35.21 -17.17 19.01
C PRO A 18 33.79 -17.78 19.07
N SER A 19 33.30 -18.04 20.28
CA SER A 19 31.94 -18.56 20.50
C SER A 19 30.84 -17.61 20.01
N GLN A 20 31.13 -16.30 19.96
CA GLN A 20 30.30 -15.28 19.39
C GLN A 20 31.00 -14.63 18.19
N ILE A 21 30.37 -14.69 17.03
CA ILE A 21 30.88 -14.23 15.74
C ILE A 21 30.15 -12.94 15.37
N ASP A 22 30.89 -11.84 15.20
CA ASP A 22 30.33 -10.59 14.68
C ASP A 22 30.17 -10.67 13.16
N PHE A 23 29.01 -10.23 12.66
CA PHE A 23 28.75 -10.18 11.22
C PHE A 23 29.73 -9.23 10.50
N GLY A 24 30.24 -9.67 9.35
CA GLY A 24 31.20 -8.91 8.53
C GLY A 24 32.68 -9.07 8.92
N ARG A 25 33.00 -9.67 10.07
CA ARG A 25 34.40 -9.92 10.48
C ARG A 25 35.03 -11.09 9.73
N TYR A 26 34.29 -12.17 9.58
CA TYR A 26 34.75 -13.39 8.92
C TYR A 26 34.01 -13.59 7.60
N CYS A 27 34.72 -14.02 6.56
CA CYS A 27 34.15 -14.39 5.27
C CYS A 27 34.72 -15.72 4.77
N PHE A 28 34.05 -16.36 3.81
CA PHE A 28 34.60 -17.56 3.18
C PHE A 28 35.83 -17.22 2.36
N ALA A 29 36.94 -17.93 2.58
CA ALA A 29 38.20 -17.67 1.88
C ALA A 29 38.10 -17.90 0.36
N GLU A 30 37.20 -18.77 -0.09
CA GLU A 30 37.01 -19.10 -1.51
C GLU A 30 36.28 -18.00 -2.28
N ASN A 31 35.19 -17.46 -1.71
CA ASN A 31 34.23 -16.63 -2.44
C ASN A 31 34.08 -15.21 -1.86
N GLY A 32 34.74 -14.90 -0.75
CA GLY A 32 34.62 -13.62 -0.04
C GLY A 32 33.24 -13.34 0.59
N LYS A 33 32.27 -14.25 0.43
CA LYS A 33 30.92 -14.11 0.99
C LYS A 33 30.95 -14.10 2.52
N ASP A 34 30.14 -13.22 3.10
CA ASP A 34 29.99 -13.11 4.55
C ASP A 34 29.31 -14.33 5.15
N ILE A 35 29.66 -14.61 6.41
CA ILE A 35 29.11 -15.74 7.17
C ILE A 35 27.74 -15.35 7.74
N THR A 36 26.73 -16.14 7.42
CA THR A 36 25.36 -16.01 7.94
C THR A 36 24.84 -17.38 8.38
N TYR A 37 23.75 -17.40 9.16
CA TYR A 37 23.13 -18.65 9.61
C TYR A 37 22.61 -19.50 8.43
N SER A 38 22.30 -18.87 7.30
CA SER A 38 21.87 -19.57 6.08
C SER A 38 23.01 -20.30 5.37
N ASN A 39 24.24 -19.77 5.46
CA ASN A 39 25.36 -20.19 4.62
C ASN A 39 26.45 -20.94 5.41
N PHE A 40 26.40 -20.90 6.75
CA PHE A 40 27.38 -21.51 7.63
C PHE A 40 26.71 -22.28 8.78
N PRO A 41 26.65 -23.63 8.70
CA PRO A 41 26.11 -24.45 9.78
C PRO A 41 27.11 -24.48 10.93
N THR A 42 26.83 -23.75 12.02
CA THR A 42 27.69 -23.70 13.20
C THR A 42 26.88 -23.65 14.48
N ASN A 43 27.45 -24.18 15.57
CA ASN A 43 26.88 -24.10 16.92
C ASN A 43 27.22 -22.78 17.62
N LYS A 44 27.94 -21.88 16.96
CA LYS A 44 28.40 -20.59 17.48
C LYS A 44 27.37 -19.50 17.16
N ALA A 45 27.23 -18.52 18.06
CA ALA A 45 26.25 -17.45 17.89
C ALA A 45 26.79 -16.38 16.92
N ILE A 46 26.10 -16.16 15.80
CA ILE A 46 26.39 -15.09 14.84
C ILE A 46 25.48 -13.89 15.12
N LYS A 47 26.06 -12.72 15.41
CA LYS A 47 25.34 -11.46 15.58
C LYS A 47 24.95 -10.88 14.22
N GLN A 48 23.71 -11.11 13.79
CA GLN A 48 23.15 -10.62 12.51
C GLN A 48 22.18 -9.45 12.70
N ASP A 49 22.26 -8.73 13.83
CA ASP A 49 21.36 -7.60 14.12
C ASP A 49 21.36 -6.54 13.02
N LEU A 50 22.49 -6.36 12.33
CA LEU A 50 22.61 -5.44 11.22
C LEU A 50 21.69 -5.81 10.05
N LEU A 51 21.36 -7.09 9.85
CA LEU A 51 20.49 -7.60 8.77
C LEU A 51 18.98 -7.43 9.06
N LEU A 52 18.61 -7.05 10.28
CA LEU A 52 17.21 -6.83 10.65
C LEU A 52 16.61 -5.64 9.88
N ASP A 53 15.33 -5.72 9.53
CA ASP A 53 14.61 -4.67 8.77
C ASP A 53 14.69 -3.28 9.42
N LYS A 54 14.71 -3.23 10.77
CA LYS A 54 14.88 -1.98 11.53
C LYS A 54 16.17 -1.22 11.19
N ASN A 55 17.20 -1.93 10.73
CA ASN A 55 18.52 -1.40 10.42
C ASN A 55 18.75 -1.20 8.91
N LYS A 56 17.72 -1.40 8.08
CA LYS A 56 17.82 -1.26 6.62
C LYS A 56 18.40 0.09 6.17
N SER A 57 18.02 1.17 6.87
CA SER A 57 18.54 2.50 6.58
C SER A 57 20.05 2.63 6.78
N ILE A 58 20.62 1.89 7.74
CA ILE A 58 22.05 1.82 8.03
C ILE A 58 22.75 0.92 7.01
N GLN A 59 22.14 -0.23 6.67
CA GLN A 59 22.65 -1.11 5.61
C GLN A 59 22.82 -0.36 4.29
N ASP A 60 21.80 0.40 3.88
CA ASP A 60 21.85 1.20 2.66
C ASP A 60 23.01 2.20 2.68
N ILE A 61 23.26 2.86 3.83
CA ILE A 61 24.38 3.81 3.98
C ILE A 61 25.71 3.09 3.82
N LEU A 62 25.87 1.91 4.42
CA LEU A 62 27.11 1.14 4.35
C LEU A 62 27.39 0.65 2.93
N ILE A 63 26.35 0.27 2.18
CA ILE A 63 26.45 -0.10 0.75
C ILE A 63 26.85 1.12 -0.08
N ASP A 64 26.24 2.28 0.15
CA ASP A 64 26.60 3.52 -0.54
C ASP A 64 28.08 3.88 -0.29
N ILE A 65 28.54 3.77 0.96
CA ILE A 65 29.94 3.99 1.33
C ILE A 65 30.86 2.97 0.66
N SER A 66 30.49 1.68 0.61
CA SER A 66 31.36 0.66 0.00
C SER A 66 31.57 0.90 -1.49
N VAL A 67 30.50 1.26 -2.21
CA VAL A 67 30.56 1.63 -3.64
C VAL A 67 31.47 2.84 -3.86
N ASP A 68 31.50 3.77 -2.92
CA ASP A 68 32.35 4.95 -3.00
C ASP A 68 33.81 4.65 -2.73
N VAL A 69 34.09 3.81 -1.74
CA VAL A 69 35.44 3.33 -1.46
C VAL A 69 35.99 2.57 -2.67
N GLU A 70 35.19 1.71 -3.29
CA GLU A 70 35.59 0.99 -4.52
C GLU A 70 35.89 1.92 -5.70
N LYS A 71 35.16 3.03 -5.81
CA LYS A 71 35.36 4.02 -6.88
C LYS A 71 36.46 5.04 -6.58
N SER A 72 36.87 5.16 -5.31
CA SER A 72 37.91 6.08 -4.90
C SER A 72 39.29 5.61 -5.38
N LYS A 73 40.14 6.56 -5.80
CA LYS A 73 41.55 6.27 -6.06
C LYS A 73 42.28 6.11 -4.73
N GLN A 74 43.37 5.34 -4.72
CA GLN A 74 44.24 5.22 -3.55
C GLN A 74 44.64 6.61 -3.04
N ASN A 75 44.38 6.85 -1.75
CA ASN A 75 44.64 8.11 -1.03
C ASN A 75 43.82 9.35 -1.45
N GLU A 76 42.70 9.19 -2.18
CA GLU A 76 41.86 10.31 -2.60
C GLU A 76 40.44 10.21 -2.00
N PHE A 77 40.27 10.69 -0.76
CA PHE A 77 39.01 10.65 0.00
C PHE A 77 38.12 11.88 -0.25
N SER A 78 37.86 12.23 -1.52
CA SER A 78 37.06 13.40 -1.89
C SER A 78 35.53 13.18 -1.85
N VAL A 79 35.07 12.06 -1.32
CA VAL A 79 33.64 11.70 -1.34
C VAL A 79 32.96 12.17 -0.06
N VAL A 80 32.04 13.13 -0.17
CA VAL A 80 31.17 13.54 0.95
C VAL A 80 29.98 12.56 1.02
N PRO A 81 29.92 11.63 1.99
CA PRO A 81 28.94 10.53 1.99
C PRO A 81 27.50 11.02 2.21
N LEU A 82 27.35 12.14 2.93
CA LEU A 82 26.06 12.62 3.42
C LEU A 82 25.19 13.30 2.34
N ILE A 83 25.78 13.86 1.28
CA ILE A 83 25.06 14.70 0.31
C ILE A 83 24.27 13.87 -0.72
N ARG A 84 24.60 12.59 -0.91
CA ARG A 84 23.94 11.74 -1.92
C ARG A 84 22.47 11.44 -1.61
N ARG A 85 22.12 11.14 -0.37
CA ARG A 85 20.72 10.90 0.03
C ARG A 85 19.86 12.14 -0.17
N ILE A 86 20.42 13.34 0.05
CA ILE A 86 19.74 14.61 -0.23
C ILE A 86 19.52 14.72 -1.74
N LYS A 87 20.54 14.48 -2.58
CA LYS A 87 20.40 14.53 -4.04
C LYS A 87 19.38 13.53 -4.59
N ASN A 88 19.32 12.31 -4.05
CA ASN A 88 18.33 11.31 -4.44
C ASN A 88 16.92 11.64 -3.91
N LYS A 89 16.80 12.31 -2.76
CA LYS A 89 15.53 12.87 -2.27
C LYS A 89 15.06 14.11 -3.05
N LEU A 90 15.98 14.89 -3.62
CA LEU A 90 15.67 16.12 -4.36
C LEU A 90 15.04 15.85 -5.73
N ASN A 91 15.33 14.70 -6.34
CA ASN A 91 14.76 14.34 -7.63
C ASN A 91 13.45 13.57 -7.47
N LEU A 92 12.54 13.76 -8.44
CA LEU A 92 11.31 13.00 -8.50
C LEU A 92 11.60 11.54 -8.90
N ASN A 93 11.04 10.60 -8.15
CA ASN A 93 11.04 9.18 -8.52
C ASN A 93 10.11 8.94 -9.73
N GLU A 94 10.25 7.82 -10.44
CA GLU A 94 9.39 7.45 -11.57
C GLU A 94 7.90 7.44 -11.21
N PHE A 95 7.57 6.96 -10.01
CA PHE A 95 6.20 7.03 -9.48
C PHE A 95 5.68 8.48 -9.37
N GLU A 96 6.51 9.40 -8.93
CA GLU A 96 6.11 10.79 -8.69
C GLU A 96 5.99 11.56 -10.00
N LYS A 97 6.85 11.27 -10.97
CA LYS A 97 6.72 11.78 -12.34
C LYS A 97 5.40 11.31 -12.95
N LEU A 98 5.08 10.02 -12.81
CA LEU A 98 3.83 9.45 -13.30
C LEU A 98 2.62 10.06 -12.59
N LEU A 99 2.69 10.24 -11.26
CA LEU A 99 1.63 10.86 -10.48
C LEU A 99 1.37 12.30 -10.94
N LEU A 100 2.44 13.06 -11.23
CA LEU A 100 2.35 14.42 -11.73
C LEU A 100 1.76 14.45 -13.15
N GLU A 101 2.20 13.55 -14.03
CA GLU A 101 1.67 13.45 -15.40
C GLU A 101 0.17 13.08 -15.43
N LYS A 102 -0.26 12.22 -14.51
CA LYS A 102 -1.64 11.71 -14.46
C LYS A 102 -2.53 12.43 -13.44
N LEU A 103 -2.06 13.51 -12.83
CA LEU A 103 -2.78 14.23 -11.78
C LEU A 103 -4.18 14.68 -12.23
N PHE A 104 -4.30 15.16 -13.48
CA PHE A 104 -5.56 15.63 -14.02
C PHE A 104 -6.65 14.53 -14.03
N HIS A 105 -6.30 13.26 -14.19
CA HIS A 105 -7.27 12.17 -14.15
C HIS A 105 -7.85 12.00 -12.75
N LEU A 106 -7.02 12.15 -11.71
CA LEU A 106 -7.48 12.12 -10.33
C LEU A 106 -8.39 13.32 -10.06
N GLU A 107 -8.00 14.52 -10.48
CA GLU A 107 -8.83 15.73 -10.33
C GLU A 107 -10.21 15.57 -10.97
N GLU A 108 -10.28 15.00 -12.18
CA GLU A 108 -11.55 14.82 -12.88
C GLU A 108 -12.46 13.80 -12.16
N ILE A 109 -11.91 12.76 -11.54
CA ILE A 109 -12.68 11.79 -10.74
C ILE A 109 -13.32 12.48 -9.52
N PHE A 110 -12.63 13.42 -8.87
CA PHE A 110 -13.21 14.19 -7.76
C PHE A 110 -14.21 15.25 -8.24
N ARG A 111 -14.05 15.75 -9.46
CA ARG A 111 -14.98 16.73 -10.06
C ARG A 111 -16.29 16.08 -10.47
N VAL A 112 -16.23 14.91 -11.09
CA VAL A 112 -17.39 14.13 -11.56
C VAL A 112 -17.24 12.69 -11.08
N PRO A 113 -17.58 12.42 -9.80
CA PRO A 113 -17.46 11.08 -9.24
C PRO A 113 -18.42 10.12 -9.94
N HIS A 114 -17.96 8.89 -10.13
CA HIS A 114 -18.82 7.86 -10.72
C HIS A 114 -19.95 7.52 -9.74
N TYR A 115 -21.14 7.24 -10.25
CA TYR A 115 -22.31 6.95 -9.42
C TYR A 115 -23.11 5.81 -10.00
N LEU A 116 -23.72 5.03 -9.12
CA LEU A 116 -24.70 4.03 -9.47
C LEU A 116 -26.08 4.48 -9.02
N LEU A 117 -27.07 4.21 -9.85
CA LEU A 117 -28.45 4.52 -9.51
C LEU A 117 -28.99 3.47 -8.55
N HIS A 118 -29.25 3.87 -7.31
CA HIS A 118 -29.91 3.02 -6.32
C HIS A 118 -31.42 3.23 -6.41
N ARG A 119 -32.18 2.13 -6.39
CA ARG A 119 -33.64 2.16 -6.46
C ARG A 119 -34.19 1.72 -5.13
N GLU A 120 -34.78 2.65 -4.41
CA GLU A 120 -35.45 2.36 -3.16
C GLU A 120 -36.96 2.30 -3.38
N ILE A 121 -37.60 1.25 -2.87
CA ILE A 121 -39.04 1.07 -2.99
C ILE A 121 -39.65 1.22 -1.61
N GLU A 122 -40.37 2.32 -1.42
CA GLU A 122 -41.05 2.63 -0.17
C GLU A 122 -42.57 2.60 -0.31
N LYS A 123 -43.28 2.37 0.80
CA LYS A 123 -44.74 2.51 0.84
C LYS A 123 -45.12 3.91 1.31
N VAL A 124 -45.72 4.69 0.42
CA VAL A 124 -46.14 6.08 0.72
C VAL A 124 -47.62 6.28 0.45
N HIS A 125 -48.20 7.34 1.01
CA HIS A 125 -49.56 7.75 0.64
C HIS A 125 -49.62 8.12 -0.85
N VAL A 126 -50.73 7.79 -1.52
CA VAL A 126 -50.88 8.01 -2.97
C VAL A 126 -50.62 9.47 -3.36
N SER A 127 -50.99 10.42 -2.51
CA SER A 127 -50.75 11.86 -2.72
C SER A 127 -49.26 12.25 -2.75
N LYS A 128 -48.36 11.44 -2.17
CA LYS A 128 -46.91 11.66 -2.12
C LYS A 128 -46.14 10.85 -3.16
N ALA A 129 -46.78 9.88 -3.81
CA ALA A 129 -46.10 9.02 -4.79
C ALA A 129 -45.75 9.81 -6.05
N LYS A 130 -44.45 9.91 -6.38
CA LYS A 130 -44.00 10.54 -7.64
C LYS A 130 -43.91 9.53 -8.78
N ARG A 131 -43.33 8.36 -8.50
CA ARG A 131 -43.09 7.28 -9.46
C ARG A 131 -43.59 5.97 -8.88
N ILE A 132 -44.41 5.26 -9.64
CA ILE A 132 -45.08 4.02 -9.23
C ILE A 132 -44.41 2.86 -9.98
N PRO A 133 -43.77 1.92 -9.28
CA PRO A 133 -43.14 0.77 -9.93
C PRO A 133 -44.20 -0.15 -10.53
N SER A 134 -43.85 -0.87 -11.59
CA SER A 134 -44.79 -1.78 -12.28
C SER A 134 -45.35 -2.84 -11.33
N LYS A 135 -44.59 -3.34 -10.36
CA LYS A 135 -45.06 -4.34 -9.38
C LYS A 135 -46.09 -3.81 -8.37
N SER A 136 -46.43 -2.53 -8.39
CA SER A 136 -47.39 -1.92 -7.45
C SER A 136 -48.78 -2.53 -7.50
N TYR A 137 -49.25 -2.94 -8.69
CA TYR A 137 -50.57 -3.58 -8.80
C TYR A 137 -50.58 -4.96 -8.12
N GLN A 138 -49.50 -5.73 -8.25
CA GLN A 138 -49.37 -7.04 -7.60
C GLN A 138 -49.32 -6.90 -6.08
N TYR A 139 -48.56 -5.91 -5.59
CA TYR A 139 -48.47 -5.60 -4.17
C TYR A 139 -49.82 -5.17 -3.59
N LEU A 140 -50.53 -4.27 -4.28
CA LEU A 140 -51.86 -3.82 -3.85
C LEU A 140 -52.90 -4.96 -3.88
N ALA A 141 -52.80 -5.89 -4.82
CA ALA A 141 -53.69 -7.05 -4.89
C ALA A 141 -53.50 -8.00 -3.71
N SER A 142 -52.27 -8.12 -3.18
CA SER A 142 -51.98 -8.94 -2.00
C SER A 142 -52.19 -8.21 -0.65
N HIS A 143 -52.18 -6.88 -0.64
CA HIS A 143 -52.29 -6.05 0.57
C HIS A 143 -53.55 -5.17 0.54
N THR A 144 -54.71 -5.79 0.78
CA THR A 144 -56.02 -5.09 0.77
C THR A 144 -56.23 -4.12 1.93
N GLU A 145 -55.37 -4.17 2.95
CA GLU A 145 -55.31 -3.23 4.07
C GLU A 145 -54.92 -1.82 3.63
N ASP A 146 -54.19 -1.70 2.52
CA ASP A 146 -53.77 -0.40 1.99
C ASP A 146 -54.86 0.25 1.11
N TRP A 147 -56.06 -0.33 1.04
CA TRP A 147 -57.21 0.19 0.28
C TRP A 147 -58.10 1.10 1.16
N VAL A 148 -58.43 2.30 0.68
CA VAL A 148 -59.44 3.19 1.30
C VAL A 148 -60.85 2.69 1.01
N HIS A 149 -61.10 2.33 -0.25
CA HIS A 149 -62.42 1.87 -0.71
C HIS A 149 -62.30 0.44 -1.23
N LYS A 150 -63.05 -0.48 -0.62
CA LYS A 150 -63.09 -1.89 -0.97
C LYS A 150 -64.40 -2.17 -1.72
N SER A 151 -64.40 -1.99 -3.03
CA SER A 151 -65.50 -2.45 -3.89
C SER A 151 -64.96 -3.46 -4.91
N ILE A 152 -65.80 -4.43 -5.25
CA ILE A 152 -65.50 -5.51 -6.19
C ILE A 152 -65.28 -4.96 -7.62
N VAL A 153 -65.90 -3.83 -7.94
CA VAL A 153 -65.86 -3.21 -9.28
C VAL A 153 -64.82 -2.09 -9.36
N SER A 154 -64.53 -1.43 -8.24
CA SER A 154 -63.52 -0.36 -8.16
C SER A 154 -62.86 -0.31 -6.79
N PHE A 155 -61.54 -0.16 -6.78
CA PHE A 155 -60.78 0.02 -5.54
C PHE A 155 -60.00 1.32 -5.58
N LYS A 156 -59.84 1.96 -4.42
CA LYS A 156 -59.06 3.19 -4.27
C LYS A 156 -57.96 2.96 -3.23
N PRO A 157 -56.67 2.94 -3.62
CA PRO A 157 -55.57 2.78 -2.68
C PRO A 157 -55.39 4.03 -1.80
N SER A 158 -55.05 3.80 -0.53
CA SER A 158 -54.62 4.82 0.45
C SER A 158 -53.12 5.06 0.36
N ARG A 159 -52.40 3.96 0.19
CA ARG A 159 -50.95 3.89 0.10
C ARG A 159 -50.57 3.05 -1.11
N ILE A 160 -49.45 3.37 -1.73
CA ILE A 160 -48.91 2.67 -2.90
C ILE A 160 -47.39 2.59 -2.79
N LEU A 161 -46.80 1.61 -3.46
CA LEU A 161 -45.36 1.57 -3.62
C LEU A 161 -44.90 2.79 -4.42
N HIS A 162 -43.80 3.38 -3.97
CA HIS A 162 -43.13 4.50 -4.58
C HIS A 162 -41.67 4.11 -4.83
N GLU A 163 -41.21 4.34 -6.05
CA GLU A 163 -39.81 4.17 -6.43
C GLU A 163 -39.09 5.52 -6.34
N GLU A 164 -38.12 5.63 -5.44
CA GLU A 164 -37.18 6.74 -5.38
C GLU A 164 -35.85 6.31 -6.02
N LEU A 165 -35.27 7.23 -6.81
CA LEU A 165 -34.00 7.02 -7.47
C LEU A 165 -32.96 7.86 -6.75
N ASP A 166 -32.06 7.19 -6.04
CA ASP A 166 -30.98 7.86 -5.34
C ASP A 166 -29.64 7.64 -6.04
N LEU A 167 -28.74 8.62 -5.91
CA LEU A 167 -27.40 8.58 -6.47
C LEU A 167 -26.45 7.99 -5.44
N ASN A 168 -26.02 6.75 -5.65
CA ASN A 168 -25.02 6.11 -4.81
C ASN A 168 -23.61 6.40 -5.34
N PHE A 169 -22.84 7.19 -4.59
CA PHE A 169 -21.42 7.45 -4.84
C PHE A 169 -20.49 6.51 -4.07
N ASP A 170 -21.04 5.70 -3.17
CA ASP A 170 -20.30 4.72 -2.36
C ASP A 170 -20.02 3.46 -3.18
N ILE A 171 -19.19 3.64 -4.19
CA ILE A 171 -18.78 2.61 -5.13
C ILE A 171 -17.29 2.36 -5.01
N TYR A 172 -16.87 1.15 -5.39
CA TYR A 172 -15.50 0.68 -5.24
C TYR A 172 -14.48 1.62 -5.90
N GLU A 173 -14.76 2.10 -7.11
CA GLU A 173 -13.85 2.95 -7.88
C GLU A 173 -13.57 4.28 -7.16
N ASN A 174 -14.60 4.90 -6.60
CA ASN A 174 -14.45 6.15 -5.84
C ASN A 174 -13.68 5.91 -4.54
N GLN A 175 -14.03 4.86 -3.79
CA GLN A 175 -13.33 4.50 -2.55
C GLN A 175 -11.85 4.18 -2.80
N LEU A 176 -11.56 3.48 -3.90
CA LEU A 176 -10.20 3.17 -4.32
C LEU A 176 -9.40 4.43 -4.63
N CYS A 177 -10.00 5.38 -5.36
CA CYS A 177 -9.36 6.66 -5.67
C CYS A 177 -9.07 7.48 -4.40
N VAL A 178 -10.02 7.54 -3.47
CA VAL A 178 -9.82 8.19 -2.16
C VAL A 178 -8.65 7.54 -1.42
N THR A 179 -8.63 6.21 -1.35
CA THR A 179 -7.57 5.46 -0.66
C THR A 179 -6.21 5.66 -1.33
N LEU A 180 -6.16 5.69 -2.66
CA LEU A 180 -4.95 5.97 -3.43
C LEU A 180 -4.38 7.34 -3.06
N VAL A 181 -5.21 8.40 -3.10
CA VAL A 181 -4.79 9.76 -2.77
C VAL A 181 -4.29 9.84 -1.33
N GLN A 182 -4.99 9.23 -0.38
CA GLN A 182 -4.53 9.19 1.02
C GLN A 182 -3.16 8.53 1.17
N ARG A 183 -2.90 7.40 0.50
CA ARG A 183 -1.60 6.73 0.51
C ARG A 183 -0.52 7.58 -0.17
N CYS A 184 -0.84 8.22 -1.29
CA CYS A 184 0.07 9.16 -1.96
C CYS A 184 0.46 10.31 -1.03
N LEU A 185 -0.50 10.89 -0.29
CA LEU A 185 -0.23 11.96 0.66
C LEU A 185 0.68 11.51 1.80
N VAL A 186 0.44 10.34 2.38
CA VAL A 186 1.32 9.77 3.43
C VAL A 186 2.73 9.56 2.89
N TYR A 187 2.85 9.00 1.68
CA TYR A 187 4.14 8.79 1.02
C TYR A 187 4.87 10.12 0.77
N LEU A 188 4.20 11.11 0.16
CA LEU A 188 4.81 12.41 -0.14
C LEU A 188 5.23 13.15 1.13
N ASN A 189 4.40 13.12 2.18
CA ASN A 189 4.72 13.70 3.48
C ASN A 189 5.91 13.01 4.16
N SER A 190 6.12 11.71 3.93
CA SER A 190 7.30 11.00 4.46
C SER A 190 8.62 11.38 3.76
N ARG A 191 8.54 12.02 2.58
CA ARG A 191 9.72 12.45 1.82
C ARG A 191 10.22 13.82 2.27
N LEU A 192 9.28 14.73 2.58
CA LEU A 192 9.53 16.05 3.18
C LEU A 192 10.24 15.91 4.53
#